data_AF-A0A0P9MTG2-F1
#
_entry.id   AF-A0A0P9MTG2-F1
#
_cell.length_a   1.000
_cell.length_b   1.000
_cell.length_c   1.000
_cell.angle_alpha   90.00
_cell.angle_beta   90.00
_cell.angle_gamma   90.00
#
_symmetry.space_group_name_H-M   'P 1'
#
loop_
_entity.id
_entity.type
_entity.pdbx_description
1 polymer ?
#
loop_
_entity_poly.entity_id
_entity_poly.type
_entity_poly.pdbx_seq_one_letter_code
_entity_poly.pdbx_strand_id
1 'polypeptide(L)'
;MFTLLFYLPLLLQGSYGYSPQDAGLLLTPLALSITLGAIVNSRIVTRLANPNWLPIGGFIALSIACIALALVGLHAGFTTLLGLILLAGLGLGFILLNLTVFTQTLAERQFLGIATALTQSLRLVGGLLGTAAMGVLVKLLYVANLQHALTAAGQMQAIARLADPQVLLQHTPKDIDTTLQLARTALAHAVGTGLLICAALGVLALVVLYRLPRVTLYQAPQTTTPETDSAAKHAS
;
A
#
# COMPACT_ATOMS: atom_id res chain seq x y z
N MET A 1 -1.05 0.72 3.29
CA MET A 1 -0.11 -0.42 3.47
C MET A 1 -0.81 -1.61 4.14
N PHE A 2 -1.14 -1.56 5.44
CA PHE A 2 -1.73 -2.71 6.17
C PHE A 2 -2.99 -3.27 5.52
N THR A 3 -3.93 -2.41 5.15
CA THR A 3 -5.13 -2.83 4.41
C THR A 3 -4.77 -3.60 3.14
N LEU A 4 -3.83 -3.10 2.34
CA LEU A 4 -3.38 -3.81 1.14
C LEU A 4 -2.80 -5.19 1.47
N LEU A 5 -2.00 -5.30 2.54
CA LEU A 5 -1.39 -6.57 2.95
C LEU A 5 -2.40 -7.61 3.42
N PHE A 6 -3.49 -7.20 4.08
CA PHE A 6 -4.53 -8.11 4.56
C PHE A 6 -5.56 -8.48 3.49
N TYR A 7 -5.94 -7.53 2.63
CA TYR A 7 -7.03 -7.74 1.65
C TYR A 7 -6.55 -8.24 0.29
N LEU A 8 -5.28 -8.04 -0.08
CA LEU A 8 -4.75 -8.56 -1.34
C LEU A 8 -4.73 -10.10 -1.38
N PRO A 9 -4.31 -10.83 -0.33
CA PRO A 9 -4.46 -12.30 -0.29
C PRO A 9 -5.92 -12.72 -0.39
N LEU A 10 -6.82 -12.04 0.33
CA LEU A 10 -8.27 -12.31 0.28
C LEU A 10 -8.84 -12.10 -1.12
N LEU A 11 -8.37 -11.08 -1.84
CA LEU A 11 -8.76 -10.83 -3.23
C LEU A 11 -8.24 -11.94 -4.15
N LEU A 12 -6.94 -12.25 -4.09
CA LEU A 12 -6.32 -13.26 -4.96
C LEU A 12 -6.90 -14.66 -4.75
N GLN A 13 -7.11 -15.07 -3.51
CA GLN A 13 -7.62 -16.40 -3.20
C GLN A 13 -9.15 -16.45 -3.26
N GLY A 14 -9.81 -15.53 -2.55
CA GLY A 14 -11.26 -15.55 -2.38
C GLY A 14 -12.03 -15.07 -3.61
N SER A 15 -11.46 -14.17 -4.42
CA SER A 15 -12.13 -13.65 -5.62
C SER A 15 -11.58 -14.30 -6.89
N TYR A 16 -10.28 -14.16 -7.15
CA TYR A 16 -9.65 -14.74 -8.35
C TYR A 16 -9.52 -16.28 -8.30
N GLY A 17 -9.73 -16.90 -7.14
CA GLY A 17 -9.65 -18.36 -6.99
C GLY A 17 -8.23 -18.92 -7.11
N TYR A 18 -7.20 -18.08 -6.97
CA TYR A 18 -5.81 -18.54 -6.94
C TYR A 18 -5.56 -19.43 -5.73
N SER A 19 -4.71 -20.43 -5.92
CA SER A 19 -4.27 -21.25 -4.80
C SER A 19 -3.43 -20.42 -3.81
N PRO A 20 -3.33 -20.82 -2.53
CA PRO A 20 -2.51 -20.12 -1.55
C PRO A 20 -1.04 -19.98 -1.98
N GLN A 21 -0.49 -20.98 -2.69
CA GLN A 21 0.85 -20.95 -3.26
C GLN A 21 0.99 -19.85 -4.34
N ASP A 22 0.03 -19.73 -5.26
CA ASP A 22 0.07 -18.73 -6.32
C ASP A 22 -0.10 -17.33 -5.74
N ALA A 23 -1.03 -17.15 -4.80
CA ALA A 23 -1.21 -15.88 -4.10
C ALA A 23 0.08 -15.46 -3.36
N GLY A 24 0.76 -16.39 -2.69
CA GLY A 24 2.07 -16.15 -2.07
C GLY A 24 3.15 -15.77 -3.08
N LEU A 25 3.14 -16.39 -4.26
CA LEU A 25 4.06 -16.07 -5.35
C LEU A 25 3.84 -14.65 -5.89
N LEU A 26 2.60 -14.15 -5.97
CA LEU A 26 2.32 -12.75 -6.33
C LEU A 26 2.67 -11.75 -5.20
N LEU A 27 2.51 -12.15 -3.94
CA LEU A 27 2.83 -11.30 -2.78
C LEU A 27 4.34 -11.14 -2.57
N THR A 28 5.14 -12.10 -3.02
CA THR A 28 6.61 -12.03 -2.88
C THR A 28 7.22 -10.83 -3.65
N PRO A 29 6.90 -10.63 -4.94
CA PRO A 29 7.25 -9.42 -5.70
C PRO A 29 6.76 -8.12 -5.07
N LEU A 30 5.64 -8.12 -4.33
CA LEU A 30 5.17 -6.92 -3.62
C LEU A 30 6.19 -6.48 -2.57
N ALA A 31 6.63 -7.39 -1.70
CA ALA A 31 7.62 -7.06 -0.67
C ALA A 31 8.97 -6.65 -1.28
N LEU A 32 9.39 -7.33 -2.34
CA LEU A 32 10.60 -7.00 -3.09
C LEU A 32 10.51 -5.61 -3.72
N SER A 33 9.40 -5.25 -4.36
CA SER A 33 9.20 -3.94 -4.97
C SER A 33 9.13 -2.80 -3.96
N ILE A 34 8.56 -3.02 -2.76
CA ILE A 34 8.64 -2.06 -1.66
C ILE A 34 10.10 -1.79 -1.29
N THR A 35 10.90 -2.85 -1.16
CA THR A 35 12.31 -2.76 -0.79
C THR A 35 13.13 -2.07 -1.88
N LEU A 36 12.94 -2.46 -3.15
CA LEU A 36 13.58 -1.82 -4.30
C LEU A 36 13.18 -0.35 -4.41
N GLY A 37 11.91 -0.02 -4.21
CA GLY A 37 11.42 1.36 -4.18
C GLY A 37 12.11 2.18 -3.10
N ALA A 38 12.29 1.64 -1.90
CA ALA A 38 13.02 2.30 -0.82
C ALA A 38 14.52 2.49 -1.15
N ILE A 39 15.19 1.47 -1.72
CA ILE A 39 16.61 1.57 -2.13
C ILE A 39 16.80 2.62 -3.23
N VAL A 40 15.92 2.63 -4.22
CA VAL A 40 15.95 3.63 -5.29
C VAL A 40 15.69 5.02 -4.72
N ASN A 41 14.68 5.15 -3.86
CA ASN A 41 14.33 6.41 -3.22
C ASN A 41 15.47 6.97 -2.36
N SER A 42 16.23 6.13 -1.62
CA SER A 42 17.35 6.60 -0.80
C SER A 42 18.50 7.20 -1.63
N ARG A 43 18.66 6.75 -2.88
CA ARG A 43 19.65 7.32 -3.82
C ARG A 43 19.16 8.57 -4.53
N ILE A 44 17.86 8.64 -4.84
CA ILE A 44 17.27 9.80 -5.54
C ILE A 44 17.07 10.97 -4.58
N VAL A 45 16.66 10.71 -3.33
CA VAL A 45 16.33 11.75 -2.36
C VAL A 45 17.52 12.69 -2.06
N THR A 46 18.75 12.18 -2.14
CA THR A 46 19.98 12.97 -1.92
C THR A 46 20.37 13.82 -3.12
N ARG A 47 19.84 13.53 -4.31
CA ARG A 47 20.16 14.24 -5.57
C ARG A 47 19.12 15.28 -5.96
N LEU A 48 17.93 15.25 -5.36
CA LEU A 48 16.84 16.16 -5.70
C LEU A 48 16.91 17.46 -4.90
N ALA A 49 16.75 18.59 -5.59
CA ALA A 49 16.66 19.90 -4.95
C ALA A 49 15.41 20.04 -4.05
N ASN A 50 14.32 19.34 -4.38
CA ASN A 50 13.08 19.33 -3.62
C ASN A 50 12.63 17.88 -3.33
N PRO A 51 12.98 17.30 -2.17
CA PRO A 51 12.68 15.91 -1.86
C PRO A 51 11.18 15.64 -1.63
N ASN A 52 10.37 16.68 -1.40
CA ASN A 52 8.91 16.57 -1.24
C ASN A 52 8.18 15.97 -2.46
N TRP A 53 8.79 15.98 -3.66
CA TRP A 53 8.19 15.39 -4.86
C TRP A 53 8.19 13.86 -4.86
N LEU A 54 9.14 13.22 -4.18
CA LEU A 54 9.25 11.75 -4.15
C LEU A 54 8.03 11.09 -3.50
N PRO A 55 7.57 11.49 -2.28
CA PRO A 55 6.37 10.91 -1.69
C PRO A 55 5.09 11.23 -2.48
N ILE A 56 5.01 12.39 -3.17
CA ILE A 56 3.89 12.71 -4.06
C ILE A 56 3.81 11.70 -5.21
N GLY A 57 4.94 11.42 -5.88
CA GLY A 57 5.01 10.40 -6.93
C GLY A 57 4.62 9.01 -6.40
N GLY A 58 5.04 8.67 -5.18
CA GLY A 58 4.65 7.42 -4.52
C GLY A 58 3.13 7.31 -4.27
N PHE A 59 2.49 8.37 -3.79
CA PHE A 59 1.03 8.41 -3.60
C PHE A 59 0.28 8.32 -4.93
N ILE A 60 0.76 8.99 -5.98
CA ILE A 60 0.17 8.89 -7.33
C ILE A 60 0.26 7.44 -7.83
N ALA A 61 1.44 6.83 -7.78
CA ALA A 61 1.65 5.46 -8.23
C ALA A 61 0.76 4.47 -7.45
N LEU A 62 0.66 4.62 -6.13
CA LEU A 62 -0.19 3.79 -5.29
C LEU A 62 -1.68 3.97 -5.61
N SER A 63 -2.15 5.21 -5.77
CA SER A 63 -3.56 5.47 -6.11
C SER A 63 -3.91 4.93 -7.49
N ILE A 64 -3.04 5.09 -8.49
CA ILE A 64 -3.22 4.50 -9.82
C ILE A 64 -3.32 2.98 -9.73
N ALA A 65 -2.41 2.34 -8.99
CA ALA A 65 -2.43 0.88 -8.82
C ALA A 65 -3.73 0.41 -8.15
N CYS A 66 -4.19 1.08 -7.09
CA CYS A 66 -5.45 0.77 -6.41
C CYS A 66 -6.66 0.93 -7.33
N ILE A 67 -6.73 2.02 -8.10
CA ILE A 67 -7.83 2.27 -9.04
C ILE A 67 -7.81 1.22 -10.16
N ALA A 68 -6.64 0.94 -10.74
CA ALA A 68 -6.51 -0.07 -11.78
C ALA A 68 -6.89 -1.47 -11.26
N LEU A 69 -6.46 -1.85 -10.06
CA LEU A 69 -6.87 -3.12 -9.43
C LEU A 69 -8.39 -3.19 -9.19
N ALA A 70 -9.02 -2.07 -8.84
CA ALA A 70 -10.47 -2.00 -8.66
C ALA A 70 -11.23 -2.10 -9.99
N LEU A 71 -10.70 -1.51 -11.06
CA LEU A 71 -11.36 -1.46 -12.38
C LEU A 71 -11.20 -2.74 -13.19
N VAL A 72 -10.03 -3.38 -13.15
CA VAL A 72 -9.77 -4.59 -13.95
C VAL A 72 -10.64 -5.76 -13.48
N GLY A 73 -11.03 -5.78 -12.19
CA GLY A 73 -11.93 -6.79 -11.63
C GLY A 73 -11.45 -8.22 -11.86
N LEU A 74 -12.36 -9.20 -11.81
CA LEU A 74 -12.06 -10.64 -11.97
C LEU A 74 -11.45 -11.04 -13.33
N HIS A 75 -11.34 -10.12 -14.28
CA HIS A 75 -10.84 -10.39 -15.63
C HIS A 75 -9.33 -10.16 -15.78
N ALA A 76 -8.63 -9.81 -14.70
CA ALA A 76 -7.19 -9.54 -14.75
C ALA A 76 -6.38 -10.81 -15.06
N GLY A 77 -5.57 -10.76 -16.11
CA GLY A 77 -4.51 -11.74 -16.32
C GLY A 77 -3.41 -11.64 -15.27
N PHE A 78 -2.71 -12.75 -15.02
CA PHE A 78 -1.61 -12.84 -14.05
C PHE A 78 -0.55 -11.73 -14.23
N THR A 79 -0.14 -11.47 -15.47
CA THR A 79 0.87 -10.43 -15.79
C THR A 79 0.40 -9.03 -15.44
N THR A 80 -0.87 -8.72 -15.68
CA THR A 80 -1.47 -7.42 -15.34
C THR A 80 -1.50 -7.23 -13.83
N LEU A 81 -1.92 -8.25 -13.08
CA LEU A 81 -1.89 -8.26 -11.62
C LEU A 81 -0.47 -8.05 -11.10
N LEU A 82 0.50 -8.78 -11.64
CA LEU A 82 1.90 -8.65 -11.24
C LEU A 82 2.42 -7.22 -11.45
N GLY A 83 2.14 -6.61 -12.62
CA GLY A 83 2.54 -5.23 -12.91
C GLY A 83 1.91 -4.21 -11.95
N LEU A 84 0.62 -4.35 -11.63
CA LEU A 84 -0.08 -3.47 -10.70
C LEU A 84 0.41 -3.63 -9.26
N ILE A 85 0.70 -4.86 -8.84
CA ILE A 85 1.25 -5.17 -7.51
C ILE A 85 2.67 -4.58 -7.37
N LEU A 86 3.51 -4.71 -8.41
CA LEU A 86 4.83 -4.10 -8.44
C LEU A 86 4.75 -2.57 -8.36
N LEU A 87 3.82 -1.96 -9.09
CA LEU A 87 3.60 -0.51 -9.05
C LEU A 87 3.15 -0.04 -7.66
N ALA A 88 2.20 -0.76 -7.05
CA ALA A 88 1.75 -0.48 -5.68
C ALA A 88 2.89 -0.60 -4.66
N GLY A 89 3.72 -1.63 -4.79
CA GLY A 89 4.88 -1.85 -3.93
C GLY A 89 5.93 -0.76 -4.06
N LEU A 90 6.30 -0.38 -5.30
CA LEU A 90 7.20 0.74 -5.55
C LEU A 90 6.67 2.05 -4.94
N GLY A 91 5.39 2.36 -5.15
CA GLY A 91 4.75 3.54 -4.57
C GLY A 91 4.85 3.56 -3.04
N LEU A 92 4.58 2.43 -2.40
CA LEU A 92 4.77 2.27 -0.95
C LEU A 92 6.23 2.46 -0.52
N GLY A 93 7.21 1.93 -1.25
CA GLY A 93 8.63 2.12 -0.95
C GLY A 93 9.05 3.60 -0.90
N PHE A 94 8.54 4.40 -1.85
CA PHE A 94 8.76 5.85 -1.87
C PHE A 94 8.06 6.56 -0.70
N ILE A 95 6.81 6.21 -0.41
CA ILE A 95 6.06 6.84 0.69
C ILE A 95 6.72 6.54 2.04
N LEU A 96 6.96 5.26 2.35
CA LEU A 96 7.37 4.83 3.68
C LEU A 96 8.74 5.37 4.07
N LEU A 97 9.68 5.42 3.13
CA LEU A 97 11.02 5.95 3.37
C LEU A 97 11.00 7.46 3.59
N ASN A 98 10.37 8.23 2.68
CA ASN A 98 10.38 9.70 2.78
C ASN A 98 9.66 10.21 4.03
N LEU A 99 8.52 9.63 4.40
CA LEU A 99 7.83 10.04 5.64
C LEU A 99 8.72 9.87 6.87
N THR A 100 9.46 8.76 6.94
CA THR A 100 10.37 8.50 8.07
C THR A 100 11.52 9.49 8.09
N VAL A 101 12.16 9.72 6.93
CA VAL A 101 13.27 10.68 6.81
C VAL A 101 12.82 12.09 7.15
N PHE A 102 11.66 12.53 6.68
CA PHE A 102 11.15 13.88 6.95
C PHE A 102 10.91 14.09 8.44
N THR A 103 10.22 13.15 9.11
CA THR A 103 10.01 13.27 10.56
C THR A 103 11.32 13.30 11.33
N GLN A 104 12.31 12.50 10.93
CA GLN A 104 13.63 12.52 11.54
C GLN A 104 14.37 13.85 11.29
N THR A 105 14.25 14.45 10.11
CA THR A 105 14.91 15.72 9.79
C THR A 105 14.30 16.93 10.49
N LEU A 106 13.01 16.85 10.86
CA LEU A 106 12.29 17.89 11.59
C LEU A 106 12.53 17.81 13.10
N ALA A 107 12.94 16.65 13.61
CA ALA A 107 13.19 16.44 15.03
C ALA A 107 14.63 16.84 15.41
N GLU A 108 14.79 17.51 16.54
CA GLU A 108 16.12 17.74 17.12
C GLU A 108 16.78 16.41 17.47
N ARG A 109 18.12 16.35 17.39
CA ARG A 109 18.91 15.12 17.62
C ARG A 109 18.55 14.40 18.93
N GLN A 110 18.29 15.17 19.98
CA GLN A 110 17.89 14.66 21.30
C GLN A 110 16.51 13.99 21.33
N PHE A 111 15.61 14.34 20.41
CA PHE A 111 14.25 13.81 20.33
C PHE A 111 14.04 12.83 19.16
N LEU A 112 15.08 12.49 18.40
CA LEU A 112 14.99 11.56 17.25
C LEU A 112 14.34 10.21 17.61
N GLY A 113 14.71 9.67 18.78
CA GLY A 113 14.12 8.42 19.28
C GLY A 113 12.62 8.54 19.54
N ILE A 114 12.20 9.63 20.20
CA ILE A 114 10.80 9.92 20.53
C ILE A 114 9.99 10.16 19.24
N ALA A 115 10.50 10.97 18.31
CA ALA A 115 9.83 11.27 17.05
C ALA A 115 9.65 10.02 16.18
N THR A 116 10.67 9.17 16.11
CA THR A 116 10.61 7.89 15.37
C THR A 116 9.62 6.93 16.02
N ALA A 117 9.69 6.77 17.35
CA ALA A 117 8.77 5.91 18.09
C ALA A 117 7.31 6.38 17.93
N LEU A 118 7.04 7.67 18.11
CA LEU A 118 5.71 8.25 17.92
C LEU A 118 5.18 8.03 16.50
N THR A 119 6.02 8.22 15.48
CA THR A 119 5.64 7.98 14.08
C THR A 119 5.28 6.52 13.83
N GLN A 120 6.04 5.59 14.40
CA GLN A 120 5.74 4.16 14.30
C GLN A 120 4.47 3.79 15.08
N SER A 121 4.29 4.32 16.30
CA SER A 121 3.07 4.12 17.08
C SER A 121 1.83 4.62 16.35
N LEU A 122 1.86 5.84 15.82
CA LEU A 122 0.77 6.40 15.01
C LEU A 122 0.51 5.55 13.75
N ARG A 123 1.56 5.03 13.12
CA ARG A 123 1.44 4.14 11.96
C ARG A 123 0.78 2.81 12.32
N LEU A 124 1.11 2.22 13.47
CA LEU A 124 0.50 0.97 13.94
C LEU A 124 -0.97 1.18 14.33
N VAL A 125 -1.28 2.25 15.07
CA VAL A 125 -2.65 2.60 15.46
C VAL A 125 -3.51 2.90 14.23
N GLY A 126 -3.01 3.75 13.32
CA GLY A 126 -3.69 4.04 12.06
C GLY A 126 -3.82 2.81 11.16
N GLY A 127 -2.81 1.93 11.18
CA GLY A 127 -2.84 0.63 10.51
C GLY A 127 -3.98 -0.25 11.02
N LEU A 128 -4.05 -0.46 12.35
CA LEU A 128 -5.08 -1.23 13.02
C LEU A 128 -6.48 -0.69 12.74
N LEU A 129 -6.70 0.60 13.02
CA LEU A 129 -7.99 1.26 12.81
C LEU A 129 -8.40 1.21 11.33
N GLY A 130 -7.47 1.49 10.42
CA GLY A 130 -7.71 1.43 8.98
C GLY A 130 -8.07 0.03 8.50
N THR A 131 -7.37 -1.01 8.97
CA THR A 131 -7.68 -2.41 8.64
C THR A 131 -9.03 -2.86 9.22
N ALA A 132 -9.36 -2.44 10.44
CA ALA A 132 -10.61 -2.79 11.10
C ALA A 132 -11.81 -2.12 10.41
N ALA A 133 -11.73 -0.82 10.14
CA ALA A 133 -12.76 -0.08 9.41
C ALA A 133 -12.98 -0.66 8.02
N MET A 134 -11.89 -0.97 7.30
CA MET A 134 -12.00 -1.65 6.01
C MET A 134 -12.65 -3.03 6.13
N GLY A 135 -12.36 -3.80 7.19
CA GLY A 135 -12.95 -5.13 7.36
C GLY A 135 -14.44 -5.11 7.59
N VAL A 136 -14.89 -4.17 8.43
CA VAL A 136 -16.32 -3.93 8.60
C VAL A 136 -16.96 -3.53 7.27
N LEU A 137 -16.34 -2.60 6.55
CA LEU A 137 -16.85 -2.14 5.25
C LEU A 137 -16.93 -3.29 4.23
N VAL A 138 -15.85 -4.03 4.01
CA VAL A 138 -15.79 -5.14 3.06
C VAL A 138 -16.80 -6.21 3.44
N LYS A 139 -16.95 -6.53 4.74
CA LYS A 139 -17.95 -7.50 5.20
C LYS A 139 -19.38 -7.03 4.91
N LEU A 140 -19.71 -5.79 5.23
CA LEU A 140 -21.04 -5.23 4.98
C LEU A 140 -21.39 -5.21 3.49
N LEU A 141 -20.45 -4.72 2.66
CA LEU A 141 -20.63 -4.68 1.20
C LEU A 141 -20.69 -6.08 0.59
N TYR A 142 -19.88 -7.01 1.09
CA TYR A 142 -19.92 -8.40 0.65
C TYR A 142 -21.28 -9.03 0.92
N VAL A 143 -21.80 -8.93 2.16
CA VAL A 143 -23.10 -9.48 2.53
C VAL A 143 -24.22 -8.83 1.72
N ALA A 144 -24.19 -7.51 1.55
CA ALA A 144 -25.20 -6.79 0.75
C ALA A 144 -25.20 -7.25 -0.73
N ASN A 145 -24.02 -7.32 -1.35
CA ASN A 145 -23.87 -7.77 -2.73
C ASN A 145 -24.25 -9.25 -2.89
N LEU A 146 -23.87 -10.10 -1.92
CA LEU A 146 -24.18 -11.52 -1.90
C LEU A 146 -25.70 -11.76 -1.79
N GLN A 147 -26.37 -11.04 -0.87
CA GLN A 147 -27.82 -11.10 -0.75
C GLN A 147 -28.50 -10.69 -2.05
N HIS A 148 -28.10 -9.57 -2.65
CA HIS A 148 -28.67 -9.11 -3.92
C HIS A 148 -28.46 -10.12 -5.06
N ALA A 149 -27.27 -10.71 -5.16
CA ALA A 149 -26.94 -11.70 -6.19
C ALA A 149 -27.69 -13.03 -6.01
N LEU A 150 -27.75 -13.57 -4.78
CA LEU A 150 -28.39 -14.85 -4.50
C LEU A 150 -29.92 -14.75 -4.45
N THR A 151 -30.48 -13.61 -4.06
CA THR A 151 -31.94 -13.35 -4.15
C THR A 151 -32.37 -13.33 -5.62
N ALA A 152 -31.64 -12.61 -6.48
CA ALA A 152 -31.91 -12.55 -7.92
C ALA A 152 -31.77 -13.92 -8.61
N ALA A 153 -30.85 -14.77 -8.14
CA ALA A 153 -30.66 -16.12 -8.64
C ALA A 153 -31.62 -17.18 -8.04
N GLY A 154 -32.50 -16.79 -7.09
CA GLY A 154 -33.40 -17.73 -6.40
C GLY A 154 -32.71 -18.68 -5.41
N GLN A 155 -31.46 -18.41 -5.02
CA GLN A 155 -30.60 -19.26 -4.19
C GLN A 155 -30.46 -18.74 -2.75
N MET A 156 -31.56 -18.25 -2.16
CA MET A 156 -31.59 -17.63 -0.83
C MET A 156 -30.99 -18.52 0.29
N GLN A 157 -31.16 -19.83 0.18
CA GLN A 157 -30.67 -20.82 1.16
C GLN A 157 -29.14 -20.83 1.29
N ALA A 158 -28.42 -20.37 0.26
CA ALA A 158 -26.97 -20.33 0.27
C ALA A 158 -26.39 -19.09 0.97
N ILE A 159 -27.20 -18.06 1.26
CA ILE A 159 -26.74 -16.82 1.91
C ILE A 159 -26.15 -17.13 3.29
N ALA A 160 -26.80 -17.97 4.09
CA ALA A 160 -26.32 -18.33 5.43
C ALA A 160 -24.99 -19.11 5.39
N ARG A 161 -24.76 -19.90 4.32
CA ARG A 161 -23.52 -20.68 4.14
C ARG A 161 -22.35 -19.81 3.65
N LEU A 162 -22.64 -18.80 2.83
CA LEU A 162 -21.64 -17.96 2.16
C LEU A 162 -21.45 -16.60 2.83
N ALA A 163 -22.19 -16.29 3.90
CA ALA A 163 -22.11 -15.02 4.62
C ALA A 163 -20.70 -14.71 5.15
N ASP A 164 -19.94 -15.75 5.49
CA ASP A 164 -18.53 -15.61 5.87
C ASP A 164 -17.63 -15.79 4.64
N PRO A 165 -16.93 -14.73 4.19
CA PRO A 165 -16.08 -14.80 3.01
C PRO A 165 -14.85 -15.70 3.20
N GLN A 166 -14.52 -16.08 4.45
CA GLN A 166 -13.47 -17.05 4.74
C GLN A 166 -13.79 -18.46 4.21
N VAL A 167 -15.07 -18.80 4.04
CA VAL A 167 -15.50 -20.07 3.43
C VAL A 167 -14.96 -20.19 2.01
N LEU A 168 -14.83 -19.07 1.29
CA LEU A 168 -14.27 -19.02 -0.06
C LEU A 168 -12.78 -19.35 -0.13
N LEU A 169 -12.05 -19.20 1.00
CA LEU A 169 -10.63 -19.54 1.09
C LEU A 169 -10.40 -21.04 1.29
N GLN A 170 -11.41 -21.77 1.75
CA GLN A 170 -11.31 -23.20 2.09
C GLN A 170 -11.76 -24.13 0.95
N HIS A 171 -12.47 -23.60 -0.06
CA HIS A 171 -13.00 -24.39 -1.18
C HIS A 171 -12.09 -24.29 -2.42
N THR A 172 -11.48 -25.43 -2.77
CA THR A 172 -10.66 -25.60 -3.98
C THR A 172 -11.52 -25.44 -5.24
N PRO A 173 -11.01 -24.91 -6.38
CA PRO A 173 -11.79 -24.50 -7.56
C PRO A 173 -12.59 -25.57 -8.32
N LYS A 174 -12.75 -26.79 -7.78
CA LYS A 174 -13.39 -27.92 -8.48
C LYS A 174 -14.90 -28.04 -8.25
N ASP A 175 -15.47 -27.39 -7.24
CA ASP A 175 -16.93 -27.28 -7.07
C ASP A 175 -17.41 -25.94 -7.64
N ILE A 176 -17.49 -25.85 -8.97
CA ILE A 176 -18.02 -24.66 -9.65
C ILE A 176 -19.55 -24.75 -9.64
N ASP A 177 -20.14 -24.54 -8.47
CA ASP A 177 -21.54 -24.17 -8.38
C ASP A 177 -21.70 -22.69 -8.76
N THR A 178 -22.74 -22.37 -9.52
CA THR A 178 -23.12 -20.99 -9.91
C THR A 178 -23.21 -20.06 -8.69
N THR A 179 -23.62 -20.59 -7.55
CA THR A 179 -23.65 -19.95 -6.22
C THR A 179 -22.27 -19.43 -5.78
N LEU A 180 -21.20 -20.21 -6.01
CA LEU A 180 -19.85 -19.86 -5.61
C LEU A 180 -19.30 -18.71 -6.48
N GLN A 181 -19.62 -18.71 -7.78
CA GLN A 181 -19.25 -17.62 -8.68
C GLN A 181 -19.93 -16.30 -8.30
N LEU A 182 -21.21 -16.34 -7.90
CA LEU A 182 -21.94 -15.19 -7.38
C LEU A 182 -21.31 -14.64 -6.10
N ALA A 183 -20.85 -15.51 -5.20
CA ALA A 183 -20.12 -15.10 -4.00
C ALA A 183 -18.75 -14.47 -4.33
N ARG A 184 -17.98 -15.07 -5.26
CA ARG A 184 -16.67 -14.55 -5.69
C ARG A 184 -16.77 -13.15 -6.32
N THR A 185 -17.79 -12.94 -7.14
CA THR A 185 -18.08 -11.64 -7.77
C THR A 185 -18.55 -10.61 -6.74
N ALA A 186 -19.40 -10.99 -5.78
CA ALA A 186 -19.79 -10.11 -4.67
C ALA A 186 -18.57 -9.67 -3.83
N LEU A 187 -17.64 -10.59 -3.55
CA LEU A 187 -16.40 -10.29 -2.85
C LEU A 187 -15.47 -9.39 -3.68
N ALA A 188 -15.36 -9.64 -5.00
CA ALA A 188 -14.59 -8.80 -5.91
C ALA A 188 -15.02 -7.34 -5.83
N HIS A 189 -16.32 -7.09 -5.90
CA HIS A 189 -16.89 -5.75 -5.84
C HIS A 189 -16.67 -5.10 -4.47
N ALA A 190 -16.87 -5.85 -3.37
CA ALA A 190 -16.65 -5.33 -2.02
C ALA A 190 -15.17 -4.93 -1.81
N VAL A 191 -14.22 -5.76 -2.20
CA VAL A 191 -12.79 -5.43 -2.09
C VAL A 191 -12.39 -4.32 -3.06
N GLY A 192 -12.93 -4.31 -4.28
CA GLY A 192 -12.73 -3.25 -5.27
C GLY A 192 -13.17 -1.88 -4.78
N THR A 193 -14.37 -1.77 -4.18
CA THR A 193 -14.82 -0.52 -3.55
C THR A 193 -13.92 -0.07 -2.41
N GLY A 194 -13.42 -1.02 -1.61
CA GLY A 194 -12.43 -0.73 -0.59
C GLY A 194 -11.12 -0.19 -1.17
N LEU A 195 -10.63 -0.75 -2.27
CA LEU A 195 -9.44 -0.25 -2.98
C LEU A 195 -9.64 1.17 -3.50
N LEU A 196 -10.84 1.51 -4.00
CA LEU A 196 -11.19 2.88 -4.39
C LEU A 196 -11.19 3.85 -3.21
N ILE A 197 -11.68 3.43 -2.05
CA ILE A 197 -11.61 4.24 -0.82
C ILE A 197 -10.16 4.43 -0.38
N CYS A 198 -9.32 3.39 -0.48
CA CYS A 198 -7.89 3.52 -0.23
C CYS A 198 -7.24 4.52 -1.21
N ALA A 199 -7.61 4.49 -2.49
CA ALA A 199 -7.13 5.46 -3.47
C ALA A 199 -7.60 6.89 -3.14
N ALA A 200 -8.86 7.08 -2.74
CA ALA A 200 -9.39 8.37 -2.32
C ALA A 200 -8.66 8.93 -1.09
N LEU A 201 -8.39 8.09 -0.08
CA LEU A 201 -7.57 8.45 1.07
C LEU A 201 -6.13 8.79 0.66
N GLY A 202 -5.57 8.08 -0.33
CA GLY A 202 -4.27 8.39 -0.92
C GLY A 202 -4.23 9.75 -1.60
N VAL A 203 -5.28 10.12 -2.35
CA VAL A 203 -5.43 11.45 -2.95
C VAL A 203 -5.58 12.52 -1.88
N LEU A 204 -6.36 12.27 -0.82
CA LEU A 204 -6.48 13.20 0.31
C LEU A 204 -5.11 13.43 0.98
N ALA A 205 -4.34 12.36 1.21
CA ALA A 205 -2.99 12.45 1.76
C ALA A 205 -2.06 13.26 0.84
N LEU A 206 -2.20 13.11 -0.48
CA LEU A 206 -1.47 13.91 -1.47
C LEU A 206 -1.82 15.40 -1.37
N VAL A 207 -3.11 15.74 -1.23
CA VAL A 207 -3.57 17.14 -1.06
C VAL A 207 -3.00 17.75 0.22
N VAL A 208 -3.01 16.99 1.33
CA VAL A 208 -2.41 17.44 2.60
C VAL A 208 -0.91 17.65 2.44
N LEU A 209 -0.20 16.73 1.78
CA LEU A 209 1.23 16.81 1.56
C LEU A 209 1.62 18.00 0.67
N TYR A 210 0.79 18.32 -0.34
CA TYR A 210 0.98 19.48 -1.21
C TYR A 210 0.82 20.80 -0.45
N ARG A 211 0.03 20.82 0.64
CA ARG A 211 -0.14 22.00 1.51
C ARG A 211 0.97 22.16 2.55
N LEU A 212 1.80 21.14 2.79
CA LEU A 212 2.88 21.23 3.78
C LEU A 212 4.07 22.07 3.24
N PRO A 213 4.65 22.95 4.08
CA PRO A 213 5.82 23.73 3.70
C PRO A 213 7.00 22.82 3.35
N ARG A 214 7.91 23.31 2.50
CA ARG A 214 9.02 22.53 1.95
C ARG A 214 9.95 22.07 3.08
N VAL A 215 10.22 20.76 3.15
CA VAL A 215 11.21 20.21 4.09
C VAL A 215 12.57 20.32 3.43
N THR A 216 13.38 21.27 3.91
CA THR A 216 14.78 21.40 3.48
C THR A 216 15.59 20.35 4.24
N LEU A 217 16.09 19.33 3.56
CA LEU A 217 16.98 18.35 4.20
C LEU A 217 18.25 19.08 4.65
N TYR A 218 18.57 19.00 5.95
CA TYR A 218 19.80 19.57 6.48
C TYR A 218 21.01 18.89 5.84
N GLN A 219 21.67 19.59 4.91
CA GLN A 219 22.99 19.21 4.43
C GLN A 219 23.99 19.58 5.52
N ALA A 220 24.72 18.62 6.06
CA ALA A 220 25.83 18.92 6.95
C ALA A 220 26.77 19.90 6.24
N PRO A 221 27.24 20.98 6.90
CA PRO A 221 28.23 21.87 6.31
C PRO A 221 29.39 21.00 5.85
N GLN A 222 29.77 21.12 4.57
CA GLN A 222 31.05 20.57 4.13
C GLN A 222 32.09 21.19 5.06
N THR A 223 32.72 20.37 5.91
CA THR A 223 33.92 20.78 6.60
C THR A 223 34.92 21.09 5.50
N THR A 224 35.03 22.36 5.15
CA THR A 224 36.16 22.88 4.40
C THR A 224 37.38 22.42 5.17
N THR A 225 38.08 21.43 4.62
CA THR A 225 39.39 21.01 5.09
C THR A 225 40.19 22.30 5.28
N PRO A 226 40.77 22.57 6.47
CA PRO A 226 41.66 23.71 6.60
C PRO A 226 42.80 23.50 5.61
N GLU A 227 42.78 24.29 4.54
CA GLU A 227 43.84 24.37 3.56
C GLU A 227 45.12 24.66 4.35
N THR A 228 46.10 23.79 4.17
CA THR A 228 47.30 23.70 4.97
C THR A 228 48.26 24.83 4.59
N ASP A 229 47.90 26.08 4.87
CA ASP A 229 48.73 27.26 4.60
C ASP A 229 49.69 27.56 5.77
N SER A 230 50.36 26.50 6.26
CA SER A 230 51.39 26.59 7.29
C SER A 230 52.60 25.72 6.95
N ALA A 231 53.00 25.68 5.68
CA ALA A 231 54.22 25.01 5.23
C ALA A 231 55.17 25.91 4.40
N ALA A 232 54.82 27.19 4.15
CA ALA A 232 55.61 28.08 3.29
C ALA A 232 56.20 29.33 4.00
N LYS A 233 56.32 29.34 5.33
CA LYS A 233 56.94 30.46 6.09
C LYS A 233 58.26 30.15 6.81
N HIS A 234 58.87 28.99 6.52
CA HIS A 234 60.21 28.64 7.03
C HIS A 234 61.22 28.27 5.93
N ALA A 235 61.08 28.87 4.74
CA ALA A 235 62.10 28.76 3.69
C ALA A 235 62.16 30.04 2.84
N SER A 236 62.62 31.14 3.43
CA SER A 236 63.46 32.16 2.78
C SER A 236 64.01 33.14 3.81
#